data_AF-A0A2K3CMV5-F1
#
_entry.id   AF-A0A2K3CMV5-F1
#
_cell.length_a   1.000
_cell.length_b   1.000
_cell.length_c   1.000
_cell.angle_alpha   90.00
_cell.angle_beta   90.00
_cell.angle_gamma   90.00
#
_symmetry.space_group_name_H-M   'P 1'
#
loop_
_entity.id
_entity.type
_entity.pdbx_description
1 polymer ?
#
loop_
_entity_poly.entity_id
_entity_poly.type
_entity_poly.pdbx_seq_one_letter_code
_entity_poly.pdbx_strand_id
1 'polypeptide(L)'
;MQVASGRGQALRSSQVRRVAAGQLRPRRTGLVCSATAEVLRSADAPAGSAAPAIKLFYRTGWDKAVAHGSLAGAAWTDFPLVKSAGAPNRWLVADIPVGAAPSSNGQPLLEFVVADAAKQQWDKPQAGGNYVVDSPGVYRLRGGALQRLAARPVMVVSDLDGTMVGDDAATGAFKSWWEDAGALAGGVLVYNTGRSLGSFLELLRSKAGCMAVPDALILAVGTCVYLRHPSGGPADAAAGWREDRDWAAQLDASWNLKVARDACYKALAEVGKDAMHFRPAEEQNDHKVTCGVADAAAGGVVARVNSELAAAGVSANVITSGHGGWKYMDVVPIRAGKLEALNHVRRHFGFSVASTVACGDSGNDILMLSGENLAIVVGNAQPDLRTWAQQRQAAEAPLPSGKHRLLQATKKEALGILEGLEHFGFK
;
A
#
# COMPACT_ATOMS: atom_id res chain seq x y z
N MET A 1 2.79 -70.83 -55.58
CA MET A 1 3.92 -71.75 -55.38
C MET A 1 5.11 -70.91 -54.93
N GLN A 2 5.62 -71.20 -53.71
CA GLN A 2 6.93 -70.85 -53.09
C GLN A 2 7.37 -69.36 -53.07
N VAL A 3 7.46 -68.64 -51.94
CA VAL A 3 8.17 -68.81 -50.63
C VAL A 3 9.68 -68.50 -50.69
N ALA A 4 10.03 -67.38 -50.03
CA ALA A 4 11.25 -67.04 -49.24
C ALA A 4 12.62 -67.06 -49.96
N SER A 5 13.69 -66.36 -49.56
CA SER A 5 14.10 -65.67 -48.32
C SER A 5 15.34 -64.79 -48.64
N GLY A 6 15.72 -63.85 -47.77
CA GLY A 6 17.07 -63.27 -47.80
C GLY A 6 17.26 -61.98 -47.01
N ARG A 7 17.93 -62.07 -45.85
CA ARG A 7 18.22 -60.99 -44.88
C ARG A 7 19.35 -60.05 -45.35
N GLY A 8 19.36 -58.81 -44.83
CA GLY A 8 20.55 -57.96 -44.80
C GLY A 8 20.30 -56.58 -44.19
N GLN A 9 20.85 -56.32 -43.01
CA GLN A 9 20.79 -55.07 -42.24
C GLN A 9 21.61 -53.93 -42.89
N ALA A 10 21.17 -52.67 -42.73
CA ALA A 10 21.96 -51.60 -42.08
C ALA A 10 21.24 -50.23 -42.09
N LEU A 11 20.90 -49.77 -40.87
CA LEU A 11 21.06 -48.41 -40.33
C LEU A 11 20.92 -47.19 -41.27
N ARG A 12 19.91 -46.36 -41.01
CA ARG A 12 20.12 -44.91 -40.80
C ARG A 12 18.94 -44.27 -40.06
N SER A 13 19.32 -43.53 -39.02
CA SER A 13 18.51 -42.78 -38.09
C SER A 13 17.74 -41.62 -38.74
N SER A 14 16.48 -41.43 -38.35
CA SER A 14 15.84 -40.11 -38.45
C SER A 14 15.16 -39.79 -37.12
N GLN A 15 15.70 -38.76 -36.47
CA GLN A 15 15.24 -38.24 -35.19
C GLN A 15 13.92 -37.48 -35.36
N VAL A 16 12.98 -37.80 -34.49
CA VAL A 16 11.77 -37.03 -34.19
C VAL A 16 12.19 -35.68 -33.60
N ARG A 17 11.95 -34.57 -34.31
CA ARG A 17 12.07 -33.21 -33.76
C ARG A 17 10.85 -32.92 -32.89
N ARG A 18 11.07 -32.86 -31.57
CA ARG A 18 10.14 -32.25 -30.60
C ARG A 18 10.05 -30.75 -30.87
N VAL A 19 8.82 -30.25 -31.00
CA VAL A 19 8.51 -28.82 -31.03
C VAL A 19 8.60 -28.29 -29.60
N ALA A 20 9.58 -27.44 -29.34
CA ALA A 20 9.75 -26.76 -28.06
C ALA A 20 8.72 -25.62 -27.93
N ALA A 21 8.02 -25.59 -26.80
CA ALA A 21 7.13 -24.50 -26.41
C ALA A 21 7.91 -23.19 -26.29
N GLY A 22 7.53 -22.20 -27.10
CA GLY A 22 8.14 -20.87 -27.11
C GLY A 22 7.82 -20.10 -25.83
N GLN A 23 8.86 -19.78 -25.07
CA GLN A 23 8.83 -18.79 -23.99
C GLN A 23 8.53 -17.40 -24.57
N LEU A 24 7.42 -16.79 -24.15
CA LEU A 24 7.13 -15.37 -24.36
C LEU A 24 8.18 -14.54 -23.60
N ARG A 25 9.11 -13.92 -24.34
CA ARG A 25 9.96 -12.84 -23.83
C ARG A 25 9.21 -11.52 -23.96
N PRO A 26 9.16 -10.65 -22.93
CA PRO A 26 8.64 -9.30 -23.10
C PRO A 26 9.56 -8.51 -24.03
N ARG A 27 8.98 -7.89 -25.06
CA ARG A 27 9.68 -6.98 -25.97
C ARG A 27 10.11 -5.74 -25.18
N ARG A 28 11.41 -5.46 -25.13
CA ARG A 28 11.95 -4.14 -24.76
C ARG A 28 11.67 -3.17 -25.90
N THR A 29 10.66 -2.32 -25.76
CA THR A 29 10.56 -1.06 -26.51
C THR A 29 11.15 0.04 -25.65
N GLY A 30 12.29 0.58 -26.11
CA GLY A 30 12.97 1.68 -25.44
C GLY A 30 12.19 2.98 -25.56
N LEU A 31 11.64 3.45 -24.43
CA LEU A 31 11.64 4.87 -24.13
C LEU A 31 12.72 5.08 -23.07
N VAL A 32 13.83 5.69 -23.49
CA VAL A 32 14.86 6.17 -22.58
C VAL A 32 14.30 7.43 -21.91
N CYS A 33 13.65 7.25 -20.75
CA CYS A 33 13.52 8.31 -19.78
C CYS A 33 14.62 8.07 -18.75
N SER A 34 15.66 8.89 -18.76
CA SER A 34 16.74 8.89 -17.78
C SER A 34 16.19 9.36 -16.42
N ALA A 35 15.44 8.49 -15.73
CA ALA A 35 15.30 8.55 -14.29
C ALA A 35 16.38 7.63 -13.73
N THR A 36 17.36 8.19 -13.02
CA THR A 36 18.28 7.41 -12.19
C THR A 36 17.46 6.52 -11.27
N ALA A 37 17.65 5.20 -11.34
CA ALA A 37 17.00 4.25 -10.43
C ALA A 37 17.23 4.72 -8.98
N GLU A 38 16.14 4.84 -8.21
CA GLU A 38 16.20 5.29 -6.82
C GLU A 38 16.76 4.12 -6.00
N VAL A 39 18.08 4.09 -5.81
CA VAL A 39 18.76 3.00 -5.09
C VAL A 39 18.22 2.95 -3.66
N LEU A 40 17.79 1.77 -3.21
CA LEU A 40 17.43 1.48 -1.81
C LEU A 40 18.63 1.75 -0.89
N ARG A 41 18.77 2.99 -0.44
CA ARG A 41 19.75 3.40 0.57
C ARG A 41 19.14 3.18 1.96
N SER A 42 19.95 2.72 2.90
CA SER A 42 19.48 2.38 4.26
C SER A 42 19.04 3.59 5.09
N ALA A 43 19.24 4.81 4.59
CA ALA A 43 18.92 6.04 5.27
C ALA A 43 18.54 7.11 4.25
N ASP A 44 17.24 7.29 4.02
CA ASP A 44 16.68 8.54 3.53
C ASP A 44 15.33 8.73 4.26
N ALA A 45 15.45 9.17 5.52
CA ALA A 45 14.38 9.91 6.18
C ALA A 45 14.26 11.27 5.48
N PRO A 46 13.08 11.91 5.43
CA PRO A 46 12.99 13.28 4.96
C PRO A 46 13.89 14.16 5.85
N ALA A 47 15.04 14.57 5.31
CA ALA A 47 15.98 15.47 5.96
C ALA A 47 15.44 16.90 5.85
N GLY A 48 14.40 17.20 6.63
CA GLY A 48 14.08 18.56 7.01
C GLY A 48 14.87 18.90 8.27
N SER A 49 15.78 19.88 8.19
CA SER A 49 16.41 20.54 9.33
C SER A 49 15.34 21.31 10.14
N ALA A 50 14.43 20.59 10.78
CA ALA A 50 13.53 21.15 11.76
C ALA A 50 14.35 21.48 13.02
N ALA A 51 14.05 22.63 13.64
CA ALA A 51 14.57 22.94 14.96
C ALA A 51 14.27 21.78 15.92
N PRO A 52 15.18 21.43 16.85
CA PRO A 52 14.92 20.37 17.80
C PRO A 52 13.63 20.68 18.57
N ALA A 53 12.70 19.75 18.55
CA ALA A 53 11.41 19.89 19.22
C ALA A 53 11.03 18.59 19.91
N ILE A 54 10.26 18.71 20.98
CA ILE A 54 9.55 17.59 21.60
C ILE A 54 8.13 17.64 21.03
N LYS A 55 7.74 16.58 20.31
CA LYS A 55 6.36 16.40 19.87
C LYS A 55 5.69 15.39 20.79
N LEU A 56 4.79 15.87 21.65
CA LEU A 56 4.11 15.05 22.65
C LEU A 56 2.69 14.75 22.22
N PHE A 57 2.41 13.48 21.91
CA PHE A 57 1.06 12.97 21.73
C PHE A 57 0.52 12.43 23.06
N TYR A 58 -0.69 12.85 23.44
CA TYR A 58 -1.34 12.44 24.67
C TYR A 58 -2.73 11.85 24.39
N ARG A 59 -2.98 10.65 24.91
CA ARG A 59 -4.28 10.00 24.80
C ARG A 59 -5.06 10.16 26.10
N THR A 60 -6.19 10.85 26.00
CA THR A 60 -7.08 11.15 27.12
C THR A 60 -8.54 11.20 26.65
N GLY A 61 -9.47 11.15 27.61
CA GLY A 61 -10.88 11.46 27.37
C GLY A 61 -11.20 12.96 27.43
N TRP A 62 -10.23 13.81 27.80
CA TRP A 62 -10.43 15.26 27.83
C TRP A 62 -10.39 15.86 26.41
N ASP A 63 -11.27 16.82 26.15
CA ASP A 63 -11.29 17.56 24.87
C ASP A 63 -10.07 18.48 24.69
N LYS A 64 -9.52 18.98 25.80
CA LYS A 64 -8.34 19.84 25.87
C LYS A 64 -7.53 19.48 27.10
N ALA A 65 -6.22 19.54 26.98
CA ALA A 65 -5.28 19.28 28.06
C ALA A 65 -4.10 20.25 28.00
N VAL A 66 -3.37 20.37 29.11
CA VAL A 66 -2.11 21.12 29.19
C VAL A 66 -1.03 20.21 29.74
N ALA A 67 0.14 20.20 29.11
CA ALA A 67 1.34 19.65 29.72
C ALA A 67 1.94 20.81 30.52
N HIS A 68 1.79 20.76 31.85
CA HIS A 68 2.39 21.73 32.74
C HIS A 68 3.79 21.22 33.07
N GLY A 69 4.83 21.93 32.67
CA GLY A 69 6.19 21.42 32.74
C GLY A 69 7.30 22.47 32.78
N SER A 70 8.46 22.03 33.23
CA SER A 70 9.72 22.77 33.20
C SER A 70 10.59 22.26 32.04
N LEU A 71 10.88 23.15 31.09
CA LEU A 71 11.78 22.88 29.98
C LEU A 71 13.21 23.32 30.35
N ALA A 72 14.16 22.40 30.33
CA ALA A 72 15.57 22.61 30.65
C ALA A 72 15.79 23.34 32.00
N GLY A 73 14.98 23.01 33.02
CA GLY A 73 15.06 23.61 34.35
C GLY A 73 14.48 25.02 34.49
N ALA A 74 13.81 25.54 33.45
CA ALA A 74 13.12 26.82 33.51
C ALA A 74 11.89 26.79 34.44
N ALA A 75 11.27 27.96 34.67
CA ALA A 75 10.01 28.02 35.41
C ALA A 75 8.94 27.13 34.76
N TRP A 76 8.08 26.53 35.59
CA TRP A 76 6.99 25.68 35.10
C TRP A 76 5.99 26.51 34.30
N THR A 77 5.70 26.06 33.08
CA THR A 77 4.80 26.72 32.14
C THR A 77 3.84 25.72 31.52
N ASP A 78 2.77 26.22 30.90
CA ASP A 78 1.79 25.38 30.22
C ASP A 78 2.12 25.25 28.74
N PHE A 79 2.17 24.01 28.27
CA PHE A 79 2.21 23.65 26.85
C PHE A 79 0.82 23.13 26.46
N PRO A 80 0.00 23.91 25.73
CA PRO A 80 -1.35 23.49 25.36
C PRO A 80 -1.31 22.28 24.42
N LEU A 81 -2.13 21.27 24.71
CA LEU A 81 -2.37 20.16 23.79
C LEU A 81 -3.67 20.38 23.02
N VAL A 82 -3.58 20.25 21.70
CA VAL A 82 -4.71 20.41 20.77
C VAL A 82 -5.01 19.11 20.04
N LYS A 83 -6.22 18.94 19.50
CA LYS A 83 -6.57 17.72 18.75
C LYS A 83 -5.62 17.53 17.57
N SER A 84 -5.01 16.35 17.47
CA SER A 84 -4.11 15.98 16.37
C SER A 84 -4.87 15.98 15.04
N ALA A 85 -4.32 16.61 14.00
CA ALA A 85 -4.96 16.64 12.69
C ALA A 85 -5.16 15.23 12.09
N GLY A 86 -4.21 14.31 12.33
CA GLY A 86 -4.28 12.93 11.81
C GLY A 86 -5.16 11.99 12.63
N ALA A 87 -5.42 12.30 13.90
CA ALA A 87 -6.21 11.45 14.80
C ALA A 87 -6.95 12.28 15.87
N PRO A 88 -7.85 13.20 15.48
CA PRO A 88 -8.37 14.24 16.37
C PRO A 88 -9.24 13.71 17.52
N ASN A 89 -9.76 12.49 17.38
CA ASN A 89 -10.60 11.83 18.38
C ASN A 89 -9.80 10.88 19.29
N ARG A 90 -8.48 10.79 19.12
CA ARG A 90 -7.64 9.81 19.83
C ARG A 90 -6.44 10.44 20.52
N TRP A 91 -5.85 11.47 19.90
CA TRP A 91 -4.63 12.10 20.38
C TRP A 91 -4.77 13.61 20.44
N LEU A 92 -4.41 14.18 21.59
CA LEU A 92 -4.00 15.56 21.67
C LEU A 92 -2.50 15.65 21.38
N VAL A 93 -2.02 16.77 20.84
CA VAL A 93 -0.63 16.99 20.49
C VAL A 93 -0.15 18.36 20.98
N ALA A 94 1.07 18.40 21.50
CA ALA A 94 1.83 19.63 21.71
C ALA A 94 3.17 19.54 20.96
N ASP A 95 3.49 20.58 20.20
CA ASP A 95 4.82 20.81 19.65
C ASP A 95 5.56 21.78 20.58
N ILE A 96 6.51 21.26 21.35
CA ILE A 96 7.27 21.99 22.36
C ILE A 96 8.65 22.31 21.77
N PRO A 97 8.93 23.58 21.40
CA PRO A 97 10.20 23.96 20.82
C PRO A 97 11.32 23.82 21.86
N VAL A 98 12.45 23.24 21.47
CA VAL A 98 13.63 23.12 22.32
C VAL A 98 14.66 24.13 21.82
N GLY A 99 15.12 25.02 22.71
CA GLY A 99 16.23 25.93 22.39
C GLY A 99 17.54 25.16 22.14
N ALA A 100 18.54 25.81 21.53
CA ALA A 100 19.82 25.18 21.18
C ALA A 100 20.67 24.72 22.39
N ALA A 101 20.24 24.96 23.63
CA ALA A 101 21.00 24.64 24.83
C ALA A 101 20.71 23.19 25.27
N PRO A 102 21.74 22.31 25.36
CA PRO A 102 21.58 20.98 25.93
C PRO A 102 21.25 21.06 27.42
N SER A 103 20.62 20.01 27.95
CA SER A 103 20.45 19.82 29.38
C SER A 103 21.81 19.93 30.09
N SER A 104 21.96 20.95 30.93
CA SER A 104 23.13 21.07 31.81
C SER A 104 22.91 20.21 33.05
N ASN A 105 23.92 19.42 33.44
CA ASN A 105 24.03 18.74 34.74
C ASN A 105 22.87 17.81 35.12
N GLY A 106 22.64 16.73 34.37
CA GLY A 106 21.80 15.61 34.82
C GLY A 106 20.31 15.93 35.01
N GLN A 107 19.87 17.12 34.60
CA GLN A 107 18.46 17.49 34.59
C GLN A 107 17.77 17.02 33.31
N PRO A 108 16.49 16.61 33.39
CA PRO A 108 15.74 16.23 32.22
C PRO A 108 15.53 17.43 31.28
N LEU A 109 15.39 17.16 29.99
CA LEU A 109 15.09 18.20 29.00
C LEU A 109 13.70 18.79 29.24
N LEU A 110 12.71 17.95 29.55
CA LEU A 110 11.39 18.38 29.98
C LEU A 110 10.93 17.49 31.13
N GLU A 111 10.59 18.11 32.25
CA GLU A 111 9.86 17.50 33.35
C GLU A 111 8.43 18.04 33.35
N PHE A 112 7.41 17.18 33.40
CA PHE A 112 6.03 17.65 33.29
C PHE A 112 5.01 16.72 33.94
N VAL A 113 3.81 17.25 34.15
CA VAL A 113 2.57 16.51 34.40
C VAL A 113 1.52 16.99 33.42
N VAL A 114 0.47 16.20 33.21
CA VAL A 114 -0.64 16.62 32.34
C VAL A 114 -1.85 16.96 33.19
N ALA A 115 -2.57 18.00 32.82
CA ALA A 115 -3.81 18.38 33.46
C ALA A 115 -4.90 18.63 32.42
N ASP A 116 -6.15 18.54 32.85
CA ASP A 116 -7.25 19.07 32.07
C ASP A 116 -7.12 20.61 31.96
N ALA A 117 -7.83 21.22 31.01
CA ALA A 117 -7.69 22.66 30.76
C ALA A 117 -8.03 23.53 31.98
N ALA A 118 -8.85 23.04 32.91
CA ALA A 118 -9.22 23.74 34.14
C ALA A 118 -8.27 23.47 35.32
N LYS A 119 -7.27 22.59 35.15
CA LYS A 119 -6.34 22.12 36.19
C LYS A 119 -7.02 21.53 37.42
N GLN A 120 -8.20 20.93 37.23
CA GLN A 120 -8.96 20.23 38.26
C GLN A 120 -8.56 18.76 38.36
N GLN A 121 -8.13 18.17 37.25
CA GLN A 121 -7.68 16.79 37.17
C GLN A 121 -6.25 16.74 36.65
N TRP A 122 -5.46 15.82 37.21
CA TRP A 122 -4.05 15.67 36.91
C TRP A 122 -3.74 14.21 36.56
N ASP A 123 -2.99 14.02 35.48
CA ASP A 123 -2.40 12.74 35.07
C ASP A 123 -0.90 12.76 35.38
N LYS A 124 -0.45 11.71 36.06
CA LYS A 124 0.92 11.54 36.57
C LYS A 124 1.41 10.12 36.25
N PRO A 125 2.74 9.89 36.22
CA PRO A 125 3.27 8.54 36.05
C PRO A 125 2.71 7.59 37.11
N GLN A 126 2.38 6.36 36.69
CA GLN A 126 1.92 5.32 37.63
C GLN A 126 2.96 5.01 38.71
N ALA A 127 4.25 5.15 38.38
CA ALA A 127 5.37 4.95 39.31
C ALA A 127 5.56 6.10 40.31
N GLY A 128 4.78 7.18 40.22
CA GLY A 128 4.96 8.42 40.99
C GLY A 128 5.93 9.41 40.33
N GLY A 129 5.98 10.63 40.86
CA GLY A 129 6.82 11.71 40.33
C GLY A 129 6.19 12.43 39.13
N ASN A 130 7.05 12.92 38.23
CA ASN A 130 6.70 13.65 37.01
C ASN A 130 7.16 12.86 35.78
N TYR A 131 6.54 13.10 34.63
CA TYR A 131 7.03 12.58 33.37
C TYR A 131 8.32 13.29 32.98
N VAL A 132 9.23 12.55 32.35
CA VAL A 132 10.56 13.03 31.99
C VAL A 132 10.86 12.71 30.53
N VAL A 133 11.34 13.72 29.81
CA VAL A 133 11.90 13.62 28.47
C VAL A 133 13.35 14.10 28.52
N ASP A 134 14.28 13.30 28.02
CA ASP A 134 15.72 13.62 28.08
C ASP A 134 16.28 14.18 26.78
N SER A 135 15.56 14.05 25.65
CA SER A 135 16.05 14.50 24.34
C SER A 135 14.91 14.89 23.39
N PRO A 136 15.17 15.72 22.37
CA PRO A 136 14.18 16.01 21.35
C PRO A 136 13.69 14.75 20.62
N GLY A 137 12.45 14.77 20.17
CA GLY A 137 11.85 13.65 19.46
C GLY A 137 10.33 13.58 19.60
N VAL A 138 9.77 12.50 19.10
CA VAL A 138 8.34 12.23 19.16
C VAL A 138 8.06 11.29 20.34
N TYR A 139 7.08 11.65 21.15
CA TYR A 139 6.70 10.92 22.36
C TYR A 139 5.20 10.65 22.35
N ARG A 140 4.79 9.49 22.86
CA ARG A 140 3.40 9.17 23.17
C ARG A 140 3.23 8.99 24.67
N LEU A 141 2.15 9.53 25.22
CA LEU A 141 1.73 9.36 26.60
C LEU A 141 0.32 8.77 26.63
N ARG A 142 0.18 7.60 27.27
CA ARG A 142 -1.11 6.91 27.42
C ARG A 142 -1.13 6.13 28.73
N GLY A 143 -2.20 6.30 29.51
CA GLY A 143 -2.41 5.52 30.74
C GLY A 143 -1.27 5.66 31.75
N GLY A 144 -0.68 6.85 31.86
CA GLY A 144 0.44 7.10 32.77
C GLY A 144 1.80 6.58 32.29
N ALA A 145 1.92 6.09 31.05
CA ALA A 145 3.18 5.62 30.47
C ALA A 145 3.64 6.53 29.33
N LEU A 146 4.80 7.17 29.51
CA LEU A 146 5.48 7.97 28.49
C LEU A 146 6.45 7.08 27.71
N GLN A 147 6.40 7.13 26.38
CA GLN A 147 7.29 6.36 25.52
C GLN A 147 7.78 7.22 24.36
N ARG A 148 9.09 7.21 24.11
CA ARG A 148 9.68 7.76 22.88
C ARG A 148 9.32 6.87 21.70
N LEU A 149 8.79 7.46 20.63
CA LEU A 149 8.61 6.79 19.36
C LEU A 149 9.95 6.79 18.61
N ALA A 150 10.54 5.60 18.47
CA ALA A 150 11.75 5.40 17.68
C ALA A 150 11.44 5.07 16.20
N ALA A 151 10.17 5.10 15.82
CA ALA A 151 9.71 4.64 14.53
C ALA A 151 10.05 5.64 13.43
N ARG A 152 10.76 5.17 12.40
CA ARG A 152 10.88 5.88 11.13
C ARG A 152 9.50 5.94 10.43
N PRO A 153 9.13 7.06 9.80
CA PRO A 153 7.90 7.15 9.03
C PRO A 153 7.83 6.04 7.99
N VAL A 154 6.64 5.49 7.76
CA VAL A 154 6.40 4.46 6.74
C VAL A 154 5.15 4.77 5.94
N MET A 155 5.22 4.61 4.63
CA MET A 155 4.06 4.56 3.77
C MET A 155 3.67 3.10 3.56
N VAL A 156 2.54 2.68 4.14
CA VAL A 156 1.99 1.33 3.98
C VAL A 156 0.96 1.37 2.87
N VAL A 157 1.19 0.60 1.81
CA VAL A 157 0.32 0.49 0.65
C VAL A 157 -0.18 -0.93 0.57
N SER A 158 -1.44 -1.16 0.91
CA SER A 158 -1.97 -2.52 1.06
C SER A 158 -3.12 -2.77 0.10
N ASP A 159 -3.15 -3.96 -0.50
CA ASP A 159 -4.43 -4.49 -0.95
C ASP A 159 -5.40 -4.68 0.24
N LEU A 160 -6.69 -4.83 -0.05
CA LEU A 160 -7.73 -4.97 0.95
C LEU A 160 -8.11 -6.44 1.15
N ASP A 161 -8.77 -7.03 0.18
CA ASP A 161 -9.48 -8.30 0.32
C ASP A 161 -8.50 -9.48 0.37
N GLY A 162 -8.41 -10.15 1.52
CA GLY A 162 -7.41 -11.20 1.73
C GLY A 162 -6.03 -10.69 2.14
N THR A 163 -5.84 -9.37 2.24
CA THR A 163 -4.60 -8.74 2.68
C THR A 163 -4.80 -7.91 3.95
N MET A 164 -5.41 -6.72 3.86
CA MET A 164 -5.72 -5.90 5.06
C MET A 164 -7.00 -6.38 5.76
N VAL A 165 -7.96 -6.89 5.01
CA VAL A 165 -9.31 -7.23 5.44
C VAL A 165 -9.59 -8.71 5.16
N GLY A 166 -10.11 -9.40 6.17
CA GLY A 166 -10.54 -10.80 6.14
C GLY A 166 -10.98 -11.19 7.55
N ASP A 167 -10.02 -11.26 8.45
CA ASP A 167 -10.16 -11.40 9.89
C ASP A 167 -10.19 -10.03 10.58
N ASP A 168 -11.28 -9.78 11.31
CA ASP A 168 -11.51 -8.48 11.96
C ASP A 168 -10.59 -8.24 13.15
N ALA A 169 -10.12 -9.29 13.82
CA ALA A 169 -9.17 -9.16 14.93
C ALA A 169 -7.77 -8.78 14.41
N ALA A 170 -7.33 -9.38 13.31
CA ALA A 170 -6.10 -9.02 12.60
C ALA A 170 -6.15 -7.58 12.09
N THR A 171 -7.25 -7.20 11.42
CA THR A 171 -7.48 -5.84 10.93
C THR A 171 -7.43 -4.84 12.10
N GLY A 172 -8.11 -5.17 13.20
CA GLY A 172 -8.11 -4.36 14.43
C GLY A 172 -6.74 -4.25 15.10
N ALA A 173 -5.93 -5.31 15.07
CA ALA A 173 -4.56 -5.28 15.57
C ALA A 173 -3.69 -4.33 14.74
N PHE A 174 -3.80 -4.37 13.40
CA PHE A 174 -3.12 -3.41 12.52
C PHE A 174 -3.57 -1.99 12.79
N LYS A 175 -4.89 -1.74 12.88
CA LYS A 175 -5.43 -0.42 13.22
C LYS A 175 -4.87 0.10 14.54
N SER A 176 -4.83 -0.73 15.58
CA SER A 176 -4.28 -0.35 16.88
C SER A 176 -2.81 0.06 16.78
N TRP A 177 -1.99 -0.72 16.06
CA TRP A 177 -0.59 -0.37 15.81
C TRP A 177 -0.46 0.91 14.97
N TRP A 178 -1.24 1.05 13.91
CA TRP A 178 -1.21 2.21 13.03
C TRP A 178 -1.51 3.49 13.80
N GLU A 179 -2.60 3.50 14.56
CA GLU A 179 -3.05 4.69 15.28
C GLU A 179 -2.19 5.02 16.51
N ASP A 180 -1.49 4.05 17.09
CA ASP A 180 -0.66 4.26 18.28
C ASP A 180 0.85 4.43 17.95
N ALA A 181 1.30 4.06 16.75
CA ALA A 181 2.71 4.16 16.34
C ALA A 181 2.88 4.70 14.93
N GLY A 182 2.35 4.01 13.91
CA GLY A 182 2.59 4.33 12.49
C GLY A 182 2.22 5.77 12.11
N ALA A 183 0.99 6.18 12.38
CA ALA A 183 0.51 7.53 12.08
C ALA A 183 1.23 8.60 12.92
N LEU A 184 1.54 8.30 14.19
CA LEU A 184 2.24 9.25 15.07
C LEU A 184 3.69 9.49 14.65
N ALA A 185 4.32 8.50 14.00
CA ALA A 185 5.63 8.61 13.39
C ALA A 185 5.61 9.38 12.06
N GLY A 186 4.46 9.92 11.63
CA GLY A 186 4.30 10.60 10.35
C GLY A 186 4.14 9.63 9.17
N GLY A 187 3.70 8.40 9.43
CA GLY A 187 3.38 7.43 8.38
C GLY A 187 2.14 7.81 7.56
N VAL A 188 2.04 7.19 6.38
CA VAL A 188 0.92 7.35 5.43
C VAL A 188 0.32 5.99 5.13
N LEU A 189 -1.00 5.85 5.27
CA LEU A 189 -1.72 4.62 4.94
C LEU A 189 -2.45 4.77 3.62
N VAL A 190 -2.24 3.83 2.71
CA VAL A 190 -2.88 3.79 1.41
C VAL A 190 -3.49 2.43 1.16
N TYR A 191 -4.76 2.40 0.73
CA TYR A 191 -5.40 1.18 0.27
C TYR A 191 -5.40 1.13 -1.25
N ASN A 192 -4.89 0.03 -1.81
CA ASN A 192 -4.69 -0.19 -3.25
C ASN A 192 -5.46 -1.42 -3.73
N THR A 193 -6.72 -1.20 -4.11
CA THR A 193 -7.73 -2.24 -4.32
C THR A 193 -8.38 -2.14 -5.70
N GLY A 194 -8.98 -3.25 -6.15
CA GLY A 194 -9.84 -3.29 -7.33
C GLY A 194 -11.23 -2.67 -7.12
N ARG A 195 -11.64 -2.42 -5.86
CA ARG A 195 -12.95 -1.87 -5.52
C ARG A 195 -13.18 -0.48 -6.12
N SER A 196 -14.43 -0.17 -6.42
CA SER A 196 -14.89 1.21 -6.71
C SER A 196 -14.98 2.04 -5.42
N LEU A 197 -15.12 3.37 -5.54
CA LEU A 197 -15.29 4.24 -4.37
C LEU A 197 -16.53 3.84 -3.55
N GLY A 198 -17.67 3.61 -4.20
CA GLY A 198 -18.89 3.18 -3.50
C GLY A 198 -18.68 1.90 -2.69
N SER A 199 -18.09 0.87 -3.32
CA SER A 199 -17.81 -0.41 -2.66
C SER A 199 -16.79 -0.27 -1.51
N PHE A 200 -15.79 0.59 -1.66
CA PHE A 200 -14.84 0.90 -0.60
C PHE A 200 -15.52 1.58 0.60
N LEU A 201 -16.37 2.58 0.35
CA LEU A 201 -17.07 3.29 1.43
C LEU A 201 -18.02 2.36 2.20
N GLU A 202 -18.72 1.46 1.50
CA GLU A 202 -19.52 0.41 2.15
C GLU A 202 -18.68 -0.51 3.02
N LEU A 203 -17.52 -0.94 2.52
CA LEU A 203 -16.58 -1.75 3.30
C LEU A 203 -16.14 -1.00 4.55
N LEU A 204 -15.71 0.26 4.42
CA LEU A 204 -15.26 1.09 5.53
C LEU A 204 -16.36 1.27 6.58
N ARG A 205 -17.63 1.48 6.17
CA ARG A 205 -18.77 1.52 7.09
C ARG A 205 -18.96 0.20 7.83
N SER A 206 -18.93 -0.91 7.10
CA SER A 206 -19.11 -2.25 7.71
C SER A 206 -17.98 -2.63 8.66
N LYS A 207 -16.78 -2.07 8.46
CA LYS A 207 -15.56 -2.35 9.22
C LYS A 207 -15.13 -1.18 10.12
N ALA A 208 -16.02 -0.23 10.42
CA ALA A 208 -15.69 0.99 11.17
C ALA A 208 -15.03 0.72 12.55
N GLY A 209 -15.35 -0.42 13.18
CA GLY A 209 -14.75 -0.85 14.44
C GLY A 209 -13.27 -1.22 14.32
N CYS A 210 -12.86 -1.90 13.25
CA CYS A 210 -11.55 -2.55 13.15
C CYS A 210 -10.63 -1.95 12.08
N MET A 211 -11.14 -1.23 11.08
CA MET A 211 -10.34 -0.71 9.97
C MET A 211 -9.83 0.70 10.24
N ALA A 212 -8.54 0.93 9.97
CA ALA A 212 -7.94 2.26 10.05
C ALA A 212 -8.39 3.10 8.86
N VAL A 213 -8.59 4.41 9.08
CA VAL A 213 -8.88 5.34 7.99
C VAL A 213 -7.58 5.64 7.25
N PRO A 214 -7.52 5.47 5.91
CA PRO A 214 -6.31 5.75 5.15
C PRO A 214 -6.21 7.25 4.80
N ASP A 215 -5.01 7.65 4.37
CA ASP A 215 -4.69 8.99 3.91
C ASP A 215 -4.94 9.15 2.40
N ALA A 216 -4.84 8.05 1.65
CA ALA A 216 -5.15 7.99 0.24
C ALA A 216 -5.75 6.63 -0.17
N LEU A 217 -6.46 6.64 -1.28
CA LEU A 217 -7.02 5.46 -1.93
C LEU A 217 -6.48 5.36 -3.35
N ILE A 218 -6.10 4.15 -3.73
CA ILE A 218 -5.88 3.74 -5.11
C ILE A 218 -6.95 2.71 -5.42
N LEU A 219 -7.91 3.10 -6.25
CA LEU A 219 -9.13 2.34 -6.52
C LEU A 219 -9.18 1.87 -7.96
N ALA A 220 -10.10 0.94 -8.23
CA ALA A 220 -10.38 0.44 -9.57
C ALA A 220 -9.09 0.00 -10.30
N VAL A 221 -8.22 -0.73 -9.60
CA VAL A 221 -6.95 -1.29 -10.11
C VAL A 221 -5.96 -0.20 -10.55
N GLY A 222 -5.97 0.94 -9.84
CA GLY A 222 -5.05 2.05 -10.10
C GLY A 222 -5.52 3.04 -11.16
N THR A 223 -6.80 3.05 -11.51
CA THR A 223 -7.37 4.04 -12.45
C THR A 223 -7.88 5.29 -11.75
N CYS A 224 -8.19 5.22 -10.46
CA CYS A 224 -8.60 6.37 -9.67
C CYS A 224 -7.74 6.50 -8.42
N VAL A 225 -7.29 7.73 -8.13
CA VAL A 225 -6.57 8.07 -6.89
C VAL A 225 -7.40 9.10 -6.14
N TYR A 226 -7.61 8.88 -4.86
CA TYR A 226 -8.31 9.83 -3.97
C TYR A 226 -7.43 10.16 -2.78
N LEU A 227 -7.38 11.44 -2.43
CA LEU A 227 -6.74 11.94 -1.22
C LEU A 227 -7.80 12.22 -0.16
N ARG A 228 -7.48 11.94 1.10
CA ARG A 228 -8.36 12.25 2.22
C ARG A 228 -8.61 13.76 2.29
N HIS A 229 -9.87 14.14 2.43
CA HIS A 229 -10.33 15.54 2.52
C HIS A 229 -11.22 15.73 3.75
N PRO A 230 -10.64 15.86 4.96
CA PRO A 230 -11.41 15.92 6.20
C PRO A 230 -12.39 17.08 6.29
N SER A 231 -12.10 18.22 5.65
CA SER A 231 -12.99 19.39 5.58
C SER A 231 -14.24 19.18 4.72
N GLY A 232 -14.24 18.19 3.82
CA GLY A 232 -15.40 17.88 2.98
C GLY A 232 -16.37 16.89 3.59
N GLY A 233 -15.97 16.10 4.59
CA GLY A 233 -16.85 15.15 5.24
C GLY A 233 -16.14 13.99 5.95
N PRO A 234 -16.91 13.06 6.53
CA PRO A 234 -16.37 11.88 7.19
C PRO A 234 -15.74 10.92 6.17
N ALA A 235 -14.85 10.04 6.64
CA ALA A 235 -14.08 9.14 5.76
C ALA A 235 -14.95 8.08 5.06
N ASP A 236 -16.14 7.81 5.56
CA ASP A 236 -17.09 6.83 5.04
C ASP A 236 -18.15 7.46 4.11
N ALA A 237 -17.95 8.73 3.74
CA ALA A 237 -18.72 9.45 2.74
C ALA A 237 -17.83 9.95 1.60
N ALA A 238 -18.36 10.02 0.38
CA ALA A 238 -17.63 10.46 -0.80
C ALA A 238 -17.03 11.88 -0.64
N ALA A 239 -17.74 12.79 0.04
CA ALA A 239 -17.28 14.16 0.27
C ALA A 239 -16.01 14.25 1.16
N GLY A 240 -15.72 13.20 1.93
CA GLY A 240 -14.48 13.06 2.71
C GLY A 240 -13.25 12.72 1.86
N TRP A 241 -13.40 12.65 0.54
CA TRP A 241 -12.36 12.29 -0.42
C TRP A 241 -12.32 13.29 -1.57
N ARG A 242 -11.12 13.60 -2.05
CA ARG A 242 -10.89 14.43 -3.23
C ARG A 242 -10.15 13.61 -4.27
N GLU A 243 -10.73 13.46 -5.44
CA GLU A 243 -10.07 12.80 -6.56
C GLU A 243 -8.83 13.58 -7.01
N ASP A 244 -7.76 12.86 -7.28
CA ASP A 244 -6.52 13.40 -7.84
C ASP A 244 -6.66 13.56 -9.36
N ARG A 245 -6.93 14.79 -9.78
CA ARG A 245 -7.11 15.14 -11.19
C ARG A 245 -5.81 15.09 -11.99
N ASP A 246 -4.66 15.29 -11.34
CA ASP A 246 -3.37 15.21 -12.02
C ASP A 246 -3.02 13.77 -12.36
N TRP A 247 -3.41 12.81 -11.51
CA TRP A 247 -3.36 11.40 -11.84
C TRP A 247 -4.30 11.07 -13.01
N ALA A 248 -5.57 11.46 -12.94
CA ALA A 248 -6.54 11.18 -14.00
C ALA A 248 -6.08 11.73 -15.37
N ALA A 249 -5.56 12.96 -15.41
CA ALA A 249 -5.04 13.56 -16.65
C ALA A 249 -3.81 12.82 -17.22
N GLN A 250 -2.98 12.21 -16.37
CA GLN A 250 -1.84 11.40 -16.84
C GLN A 250 -2.29 10.14 -17.58
N LEU A 251 -3.46 9.61 -17.23
CA LEU A 251 -4.04 8.40 -17.80
C LEU A 251 -4.67 8.62 -19.19
N ASP A 252 -5.05 9.85 -19.52
CA ASP A 252 -5.59 10.20 -20.84
C ASP A 252 -4.58 10.01 -21.98
N ALA A 253 -3.29 10.07 -21.66
CA ALA A 253 -2.22 9.93 -22.64
C ALA A 253 -2.24 8.54 -23.31
N SER A 254 -2.51 8.52 -24.61
CA SER A 254 -2.60 7.31 -25.44
C SER A 254 -3.72 6.35 -25.04
N TRP A 255 -4.73 6.84 -24.32
CA TRP A 255 -5.94 6.11 -23.97
C TRP A 255 -7.12 6.52 -24.84
N ASN A 256 -7.98 5.56 -25.17
CA ASN A 256 -9.26 5.82 -25.81
C ASN A 256 -10.30 4.82 -25.29
N LEU A 257 -11.17 5.28 -24.40
CA LEU A 257 -12.21 4.45 -23.76
C LEU A 257 -13.13 3.79 -24.78
N LYS A 258 -13.52 4.51 -25.84
CA LYS A 258 -14.41 3.97 -26.86
C LYS A 258 -13.76 2.79 -27.58
N VAL A 259 -12.50 2.94 -27.99
CA VAL A 259 -11.75 1.87 -28.66
C VAL A 259 -11.57 0.66 -27.73
N ALA A 260 -11.22 0.89 -26.47
CA ALA A 260 -11.10 -0.20 -25.48
C ALA A 260 -12.42 -0.95 -25.29
N ARG A 261 -13.53 -0.21 -25.18
CA ARG A 261 -14.88 -0.80 -25.07
C ARG A 261 -15.29 -1.56 -26.34
N ASP A 262 -14.99 -1.00 -27.52
CA ASP A 262 -15.26 -1.65 -28.81
C ASP A 262 -14.45 -2.96 -28.95
N ALA A 263 -13.19 -3.00 -28.47
CA ALA A 263 -12.39 -4.22 -28.42
C ALA A 263 -13.04 -5.30 -27.55
N CYS A 264 -13.55 -4.94 -26.37
CA CYS A 264 -14.29 -5.86 -25.50
C CYS A 264 -15.60 -6.34 -26.14
N TYR A 265 -16.33 -5.47 -26.85
CA TYR A 265 -17.53 -5.89 -27.58
C TYR A 265 -17.23 -6.91 -28.68
N LYS A 266 -16.14 -6.73 -29.43
CA LYS A 266 -15.73 -7.71 -30.46
C LYS A 266 -15.37 -9.05 -29.85
N ALA A 267 -14.64 -9.06 -28.73
CA ALA A 267 -14.32 -10.29 -28.02
C ALA A 267 -15.59 -10.98 -27.49
N LEU A 268 -16.52 -10.22 -26.90
CA LEU A 268 -17.82 -10.74 -26.44
C LEU A 268 -18.64 -11.35 -27.59
N ALA A 269 -18.67 -10.71 -28.76
CA ALA A 269 -19.38 -11.22 -29.93
C ALA A 269 -18.80 -12.56 -30.43
N GLU A 270 -17.50 -12.76 -30.28
CA GLU A 270 -16.80 -13.99 -30.69
C GLU A 270 -17.04 -15.15 -29.71
N VAL A 271 -16.95 -14.90 -28.40
CA VAL A 271 -17.05 -15.98 -27.38
C VAL A 271 -18.47 -16.21 -26.85
N GLY A 272 -19.38 -15.25 -27.05
CA GLY A 272 -20.76 -15.32 -26.56
C GLY A 272 -20.93 -14.98 -25.08
N LYS A 273 -22.20 -14.77 -24.68
CA LYS A 273 -22.58 -14.31 -23.32
C LYS A 273 -22.35 -15.34 -22.22
N ASP A 274 -22.26 -16.62 -22.58
CA ASP A 274 -21.99 -17.71 -21.62
C ASP A 274 -20.52 -17.76 -21.19
N ALA A 275 -19.63 -17.09 -21.92
CA ALA A 275 -18.19 -17.06 -21.66
C ALA A 275 -17.67 -15.67 -21.28
N MET A 276 -18.42 -14.60 -21.57
CA MET A 276 -18.02 -13.23 -21.26
C MET A 276 -19.25 -12.35 -21.05
N HIS A 277 -19.14 -11.37 -20.15
CA HIS A 277 -20.13 -10.30 -20.02
C HIS A 277 -19.48 -9.00 -19.52
N PHE A 278 -20.08 -7.85 -19.83
CA PHE A 278 -19.68 -6.61 -19.18
C PHE A 278 -20.12 -6.62 -17.71
N ARG A 279 -19.30 -6.03 -16.84
CA ARG A 279 -19.66 -5.79 -15.46
C ARG A 279 -20.61 -4.58 -15.33
N PRO A 280 -21.35 -4.45 -14.22
CA PRO A 280 -22.26 -3.34 -13.97
C PRO A 280 -21.59 -1.95 -14.13
N ALA A 281 -22.40 -0.92 -14.36
CA ALA A 281 -21.91 0.43 -14.67
C ALA A 281 -21.04 1.02 -13.55
N GLU A 282 -21.28 0.62 -12.30
CA GLU A 282 -20.59 1.08 -11.10
C GLU A 282 -19.14 0.54 -11.00
N GLU A 283 -18.79 -0.47 -11.79
CA GLU A 283 -17.43 -1.02 -11.90
C GLU A 283 -16.66 -0.45 -13.11
N GLN A 284 -17.32 0.35 -13.95
CA GLN A 284 -16.74 1.04 -15.11
C GLN A 284 -16.33 2.47 -14.73
N ASN A 285 -15.34 3.03 -15.41
CA ASN A 285 -15.01 4.46 -15.32
C ASN A 285 -14.35 4.96 -16.63
N ASP A 286 -13.96 6.23 -16.67
CA ASP A 286 -13.41 6.85 -17.89
C ASP A 286 -12.06 6.25 -18.34
N HIS A 287 -11.36 5.57 -17.42
CA HIS A 287 -10.07 4.92 -17.65
C HIS A 287 -10.13 3.39 -17.43
N LYS A 288 -11.33 2.79 -17.44
CA LYS A 288 -11.50 1.36 -17.15
C LYS A 288 -12.69 0.76 -17.86
N VAL A 289 -12.44 -0.35 -18.54
CA VAL A 289 -13.48 -1.28 -19.00
C VAL A 289 -13.33 -2.60 -18.27
N THR A 290 -14.37 -3.05 -17.58
CA THR A 290 -14.37 -4.32 -16.84
C THR A 290 -15.37 -5.32 -17.39
N CYS A 291 -14.91 -6.55 -17.59
CA CYS A 291 -15.73 -7.69 -17.98
C CYS A 291 -15.55 -8.85 -16.99
N GLY A 292 -16.59 -9.67 -16.85
CA GLY A 292 -16.47 -11.03 -16.33
C GLY A 292 -16.17 -11.98 -17.49
N VAL A 293 -15.19 -12.87 -17.34
CA VAL A 293 -14.77 -13.82 -18.37
C VAL A 293 -14.60 -15.20 -17.74
N ALA A 294 -15.16 -16.24 -18.36
CA ALA A 294 -14.98 -17.61 -17.91
C ALA A 294 -13.50 -18.03 -17.99
N ASP A 295 -13.02 -18.81 -17.02
CA ASP A 295 -11.61 -19.20 -16.91
C ASP A 295 -11.10 -19.87 -18.19
N ALA A 296 -11.92 -20.74 -18.78
CA ALA A 296 -11.60 -21.46 -20.01
C ALA A 296 -11.47 -20.53 -21.23
N ALA A 297 -12.13 -19.38 -21.23
CA ALA A 297 -12.13 -18.41 -22.33
C ALA A 297 -11.12 -17.27 -22.13
N ALA A 298 -10.66 -17.03 -20.89
CA ALA A 298 -9.86 -15.87 -20.51
C ALA A 298 -8.62 -15.65 -21.40
N GLY A 299 -7.85 -16.70 -21.67
CA GLY A 299 -6.64 -16.59 -22.52
C GLY A 299 -6.93 -16.11 -23.95
N GLY A 300 -8.00 -16.65 -24.56
CA GLY A 300 -8.42 -16.26 -25.91
C GLY A 300 -9.00 -14.85 -25.96
N VAL A 301 -9.85 -14.50 -24.99
CA VAL A 301 -10.44 -13.15 -24.88
C VAL A 301 -9.35 -12.09 -24.68
N VAL A 302 -8.40 -12.33 -23.79
CA VAL A 302 -7.28 -11.41 -23.55
C VAL A 302 -6.44 -11.23 -24.82
N ALA A 303 -6.14 -12.31 -25.54
CA ALA A 303 -5.40 -12.22 -26.80
C ALA A 303 -6.17 -11.41 -27.86
N ARG A 304 -7.49 -11.64 -27.97
CA ARG A 304 -8.35 -10.90 -28.90
C ARG A 304 -8.39 -9.41 -28.57
N VAL A 305 -8.65 -9.06 -27.32
CA VAL A 305 -8.71 -7.65 -26.88
C VAL A 305 -7.38 -6.94 -27.13
N ASN A 306 -6.25 -7.57 -26.78
CA ASN A 306 -4.92 -7.01 -27.05
C ASN A 306 -4.66 -6.80 -28.55
N SER A 307 -5.09 -7.73 -29.41
CA SER A 307 -4.96 -7.60 -30.87
C SER A 307 -5.75 -6.39 -31.41
N GLU A 308 -6.99 -6.21 -30.94
CA GLU A 308 -7.85 -5.09 -31.33
C GLU A 308 -7.29 -3.74 -30.88
N LEU A 309 -6.80 -3.66 -29.63
CA LEU A 309 -6.15 -2.47 -29.09
C LEU A 309 -4.90 -2.10 -29.90
N ALA A 310 -4.06 -3.09 -30.22
CA ALA A 310 -2.85 -2.89 -31.01
C ALA A 310 -3.17 -2.43 -32.43
N ALA A 311 -4.18 -3.01 -33.08
CA ALA A 311 -4.63 -2.60 -34.41
C ALA A 311 -5.16 -1.16 -34.45
N ALA A 312 -5.73 -0.68 -33.35
CA ALA A 312 -6.21 0.68 -33.20
C ALA A 312 -5.16 1.66 -32.62
N GLY A 313 -3.94 1.21 -32.36
CA GLY A 313 -2.86 2.05 -31.81
C GLY A 313 -3.06 2.49 -30.36
N VAL A 314 -3.96 1.84 -29.61
CA VAL A 314 -4.22 2.17 -28.20
C VAL A 314 -3.31 1.34 -27.31
N SER A 315 -2.58 2.02 -26.42
CA SER A 315 -1.70 1.37 -25.45
C SER A 315 -2.46 1.16 -24.14
N ALA A 316 -2.72 -0.08 -23.79
CA ALA A 316 -3.50 -0.46 -22.62
C ALA A 316 -2.92 -1.70 -21.93
N ASN A 317 -3.20 -1.83 -20.64
CA ASN A 317 -2.99 -3.04 -19.86
C ASN A 317 -4.30 -3.84 -19.81
N VAL A 318 -4.22 -5.15 -20.02
CA VAL A 318 -5.33 -6.08 -19.80
C VAL A 318 -4.98 -6.93 -18.58
N ILE A 319 -5.65 -6.66 -17.46
CA ILE A 319 -5.38 -7.25 -16.15
C ILE A 319 -6.48 -8.27 -15.84
N THR A 320 -6.11 -9.48 -15.48
CA THR A 320 -7.09 -10.50 -15.04
C THR A 320 -6.91 -10.83 -13.57
N SER A 321 -8.02 -10.92 -12.82
CA SER A 321 -8.01 -11.27 -11.39
C SER A 321 -9.19 -12.15 -11.01
N GLY A 322 -9.09 -12.84 -9.88
CA GLY A 322 -10.11 -13.77 -9.38
C GLY A 322 -9.83 -15.25 -9.68
N HIS A 323 -10.63 -16.10 -9.03
CA HIS A 323 -10.56 -17.57 -9.12
C HIS A 323 -11.98 -18.17 -9.07
N GLY A 324 -12.13 -19.41 -9.54
CA GLY A 324 -13.37 -20.17 -9.38
C GLY A 324 -14.29 -20.13 -10.60
N GLY A 325 -13.74 -20.37 -11.79
CA GLY A 325 -14.50 -20.55 -13.02
C GLY A 325 -14.76 -19.26 -13.80
N TRP A 326 -14.68 -18.11 -13.13
CA TRP A 326 -14.79 -16.78 -13.73
C TRP A 326 -13.72 -15.84 -13.18
N LYS A 327 -13.25 -14.94 -14.05
CA LYS A 327 -12.27 -13.89 -13.76
C LYS A 327 -12.82 -12.51 -14.11
N TYR A 328 -12.40 -11.52 -13.35
CA TYR A 328 -12.46 -10.14 -13.78
C TYR A 328 -11.38 -9.92 -14.83
N MET A 329 -11.73 -9.23 -15.91
CA MET A 329 -10.80 -8.71 -16.91
C MET A 329 -10.98 -7.19 -16.99
N ASP A 330 -9.96 -6.46 -16.57
CA ASP A 330 -9.90 -5.01 -16.59
C ASP A 330 -9.00 -4.54 -17.73
N VAL A 331 -9.53 -3.69 -18.62
CA VAL A 331 -8.77 -2.97 -19.64
C VAL A 331 -8.59 -1.54 -19.18
N VAL A 332 -7.34 -1.15 -18.97
CA VAL A 332 -6.97 0.16 -18.41
C VAL A 332 -5.84 0.78 -19.25
N PRO A 333 -5.61 2.11 -19.18
CA PRO A 333 -4.48 2.76 -19.83
C PRO A 333 -3.15 2.07 -19.50
N ILE A 334 -2.19 2.09 -20.43
CA ILE A 334 -0.85 1.51 -20.21
C ILE A 334 -0.12 2.13 -19.01
N ARG A 335 -0.48 3.36 -18.64
CA ARG A 335 0.06 4.11 -17.49
C ARG A 335 -0.70 3.85 -16.19
N ALA A 336 -1.87 3.22 -16.26
CA ALA A 336 -2.62 2.81 -15.09
C ALA A 336 -2.13 1.47 -14.57
N GLY A 337 -2.41 1.20 -13.30
CA GLY A 337 -2.01 -0.02 -12.63
C GLY A 337 -1.69 0.24 -11.17
N LYS A 338 -1.71 -0.82 -10.37
CA LYS A 338 -1.45 -0.73 -8.93
C LYS A 338 -0.05 -0.17 -8.63
N LEU A 339 0.96 -0.49 -9.44
CA LEU A 339 2.34 -0.05 -9.22
C LEU A 339 2.54 1.44 -9.58
N GLU A 340 2.02 1.84 -10.72
CA GLU A 340 2.16 3.19 -11.26
C GLU A 340 1.43 4.20 -10.37
N ALA A 341 0.21 3.86 -9.95
CA ALA A 341 -0.55 4.65 -8.99
C ALA A 341 0.13 4.69 -7.61
N LEU A 342 0.69 3.57 -7.13
CA LEU A 342 1.49 3.55 -5.90
C LEU A 342 2.65 4.54 -6.00
N ASN A 343 3.40 4.51 -7.11
CA ASN A 343 4.55 5.41 -7.31
C ASN A 343 4.14 6.88 -7.47
N HIS A 344 2.95 7.16 -8.03
CA HIS A 344 2.38 8.52 -8.04
C HIS A 344 2.08 9.00 -6.62
N VAL A 345 1.34 8.21 -5.83
CA VAL A 345 0.97 8.56 -4.45
C VAL A 345 2.21 8.65 -3.55
N ARG A 346 3.19 7.75 -3.72
CA ARG A 346 4.48 7.80 -3.00
C ARG A 346 5.19 9.13 -3.21
N ARG A 347 5.30 9.58 -4.46
CA ARG A 347 5.91 10.87 -4.80
C ARG A 347 5.11 12.04 -4.26
N HIS A 348 3.78 11.97 -4.31
CA HIS A 348 2.89 12.99 -3.74
C HIS A 348 3.17 13.22 -2.23
N PHE A 349 3.34 12.15 -1.46
CA PHE A 349 3.64 12.22 -0.03
C PHE A 349 5.14 12.35 0.31
N GLY A 350 6.03 12.34 -0.68
CA GLY A 350 7.47 12.50 -0.49
C GLY A 350 8.17 11.31 0.19
N PHE A 351 7.64 10.09 0.04
CA PHE A 351 8.27 8.89 0.61
C PHE A 351 9.29 8.27 -0.35
N SER A 352 10.41 7.79 0.19
CA SER A 352 11.40 7.01 -0.57
C SER A 352 10.95 5.55 -0.71
N VAL A 353 11.56 4.82 -1.65
CA VAL A 353 11.32 3.37 -1.82
C VAL A 353 11.67 2.55 -0.56
N ALA A 354 12.66 3.00 0.23
CA ALA A 354 13.09 2.34 1.46
C ALA A 354 12.13 2.54 2.64
N SER A 355 11.28 3.56 2.56
CA SER A 355 10.24 3.91 3.56
C SER A 355 8.83 3.61 3.05
N THR A 356 8.70 2.86 1.96
CA THR A 356 7.42 2.45 1.37
C THR A 356 7.32 0.93 1.38
N VAL A 357 6.19 0.40 1.85
CA VAL A 357 5.93 -1.04 1.97
C VAL A 357 4.64 -1.39 1.23
N ALA A 358 4.74 -2.24 0.21
CA ALA A 358 3.60 -2.77 -0.53
C ALA A 358 3.17 -4.14 0.03
N CYS A 359 1.87 -4.36 0.22
CA CYS A 359 1.32 -5.60 0.79
C CYS A 359 0.26 -6.21 -0.13
N GLY A 360 0.30 -7.53 -0.34
CA GLY A 360 -0.69 -8.23 -1.17
C GLY A 360 -0.76 -9.74 -0.92
N ASP A 361 -1.79 -10.38 -1.47
CA ASP A 361 -2.09 -11.81 -1.29
C ASP A 361 -2.36 -12.56 -2.61
N SER A 362 -2.64 -11.86 -3.72
CA SER A 362 -3.02 -12.53 -4.97
C SER A 362 -2.25 -12.08 -6.21
N GLY A 363 -2.54 -12.71 -7.35
CA GLY A 363 -1.84 -12.44 -8.61
C GLY A 363 -2.01 -11.00 -9.13
N ASN A 364 -3.08 -10.31 -8.76
CA ASN A 364 -3.29 -8.90 -9.15
C ASN A 364 -2.33 -7.92 -8.45
N ASP A 365 -1.65 -8.38 -7.38
CA ASP A 365 -0.68 -7.59 -6.62
C ASP A 365 0.76 -7.74 -7.13
N ILE A 366 1.01 -8.72 -8.02
CA ILE A 366 2.36 -9.01 -8.53
C ILE A 366 3.05 -7.76 -9.06
N LEU A 367 2.34 -6.94 -9.85
CA LEU A 367 2.93 -5.70 -10.38
C LEU A 367 3.31 -4.74 -9.26
N MET A 368 2.42 -4.49 -8.30
CA MET A 368 2.69 -3.63 -7.14
C MET A 368 3.90 -4.13 -6.32
N LEU A 369 3.96 -5.44 -6.05
CA LEU A 369 5.00 -6.07 -5.24
C LEU A 369 6.35 -6.20 -5.98
N SER A 370 6.33 -6.19 -7.32
CA SER A 370 7.51 -6.25 -8.18
C SER A 370 8.29 -4.94 -8.27
N GLY A 371 7.69 -3.83 -7.83
CA GLY A 371 8.32 -2.52 -7.79
C GLY A 371 9.53 -2.45 -6.85
N GLU A 372 10.17 -1.29 -6.81
CA GLU A 372 11.41 -1.06 -6.03
C GLU A 372 11.17 -0.92 -4.52
N ASN A 373 9.92 -0.72 -4.08
CA ASN A 373 9.55 -0.58 -2.68
C ASN A 373 9.77 -1.88 -1.89
N LEU A 374 9.81 -1.82 -0.56
CA LEU A 374 9.72 -3.02 0.27
C LEU A 374 8.39 -3.73 0.01
N ALA A 375 8.37 -5.07 0.11
CA ALA A 375 7.18 -5.85 -0.22
C ALA A 375 6.90 -6.92 0.84
N ILE A 376 5.60 -7.12 1.15
CA ILE A 376 5.10 -8.16 2.05
C ILE A 376 4.05 -8.98 1.31
N VAL A 377 4.30 -10.29 1.20
CA VAL A 377 3.33 -11.29 0.77
C VAL A 377 2.76 -11.95 2.02
N VAL A 378 1.47 -11.78 2.29
CA VAL A 378 0.85 -12.26 3.54
C VAL A 378 0.74 -13.80 3.58
N GLY A 379 0.63 -14.35 4.79
CA GLY A 379 0.67 -15.80 5.05
C GLY A 379 -0.54 -16.60 4.53
N ASN A 380 -1.56 -15.97 3.95
CA ASN A 380 -2.66 -16.61 3.23
C ASN A 380 -2.58 -16.38 1.71
N ALA A 381 -1.46 -15.85 1.20
CA ALA A 381 -1.29 -15.58 -0.21
C ALA A 381 -1.50 -16.81 -1.09
N GLN A 382 -2.09 -16.58 -2.27
CA GLN A 382 -2.40 -17.61 -3.26
C GLN A 382 -1.13 -18.29 -3.80
N PRO A 383 -1.21 -19.57 -4.22
CA PRO A 383 -0.05 -20.34 -4.66
C PRO A 383 0.79 -19.66 -5.75
N ASP A 384 0.12 -19.04 -6.73
CA ASP A 384 0.78 -18.36 -7.85
C ASP A 384 1.62 -17.17 -7.37
N LEU A 385 1.10 -16.36 -6.44
CA LEU A 385 1.84 -15.24 -5.87
C LEU A 385 3.04 -15.73 -5.04
N ARG A 386 2.88 -16.81 -4.27
CA ARG A 386 3.98 -17.40 -3.48
C ARG A 386 5.11 -17.91 -4.36
N THR A 387 4.76 -18.61 -5.44
CA THR A 387 5.74 -19.12 -6.40
C THR A 387 6.48 -17.97 -7.07
N TRP A 388 5.77 -16.93 -7.51
CA TRP A 388 6.38 -15.71 -8.03
C TRP A 388 7.32 -15.04 -7.01
N ALA A 389 6.87 -14.90 -5.76
CA ALA A 389 7.63 -14.26 -4.69
C ALA A 389 8.94 -15.01 -4.38
N GLN A 390 8.89 -16.34 -4.33
CA GLN A 390 10.07 -17.19 -4.12
C GLN A 390 11.09 -17.04 -5.26
N GLN A 391 10.62 -17.06 -6.51
CA GLN A 391 11.48 -16.85 -7.68
C GLN A 391 12.10 -15.46 -7.66
N ARG A 392 11.32 -14.44 -7.25
CA ARG A 392 11.79 -13.07 -7.18
C ARG A 392 12.85 -12.87 -6.10
N GLN A 393 12.64 -13.41 -4.89
CA GLN A 393 13.63 -13.38 -3.81
C GLN A 393 14.95 -14.04 -4.19
N ALA A 394 14.91 -15.14 -4.95
CA ALA A 394 16.11 -15.83 -5.42
C ALA A 394 16.87 -15.05 -6.52
N ALA A 395 16.18 -14.20 -7.28
CA ALA A 395 16.76 -13.42 -8.37
C ALA A 395 17.23 -12.02 -7.94
N GLU A 396 16.67 -11.46 -6.86
CA GLU A 396 17.04 -10.15 -6.34
C GLU A 396 18.24 -10.23 -5.40
N ALA A 397 19.18 -9.29 -5.55
CA ALA A 397 20.26 -9.11 -4.58
C ALA A 397 19.67 -8.67 -3.22
N PRO A 398 20.26 -9.10 -2.09
CA PRO A 398 19.89 -8.59 -0.78
C PRO A 398 20.06 -7.07 -0.68
N LEU A 399 19.27 -6.45 0.19
CA LEU A 399 19.43 -5.07 0.60
C LEU A 399 20.78 -4.87 1.30
N PRO A 400 21.28 -3.62 1.41
CA PRO A 400 22.49 -3.32 2.20
C PRO A 400 22.44 -3.82 3.65
N SER A 401 21.25 -4.00 4.21
CA SER A 401 21.04 -4.59 5.53
C SER A 401 21.20 -6.12 5.59
N GLY A 402 21.49 -6.78 4.47
CA GLY A 402 21.51 -8.24 4.32
C GLY A 402 20.14 -8.91 4.24
N LYS A 403 19.03 -8.14 4.30
CA LYS A 403 17.65 -8.65 4.22
C LYS A 403 17.18 -8.68 2.76
N HIS A 404 16.16 -9.47 2.45
CA HIS A 404 15.47 -9.37 1.16
C HIS A 404 14.50 -8.18 1.16
N ARG A 405 14.33 -7.51 0.01
CA ARG A 405 13.32 -6.46 -0.18
C ARG A 405 11.89 -6.99 -0.03
N LEU A 406 11.66 -8.19 -0.56
CA LEU A 406 10.39 -8.90 -0.46
C LEU A 406 10.45 -9.88 0.71
N LEU A 407 9.43 -9.86 1.56
CA LEU A 407 9.20 -10.82 2.63
C LEU A 407 7.95 -11.67 2.31
N GLN A 408 8.05 -12.97 2.54
CA GLN A 408 6.89 -13.85 2.64
C GLN A 408 6.58 -14.07 4.12
N ALA A 409 5.49 -13.48 4.60
CA ALA A 409 5.08 -13.54 6.00
C ALA A 409 4.54 -14.93 6.36
N THR A 410 4.71 -15.31 7.62
CA THR A 410 4.12 -16.54 8.17
C THR A 410 2.69 -16.31 8.65
N LYS A 411 2.39 -15.11 9.17
CA LYS A 411 1.06 -14.70 9.62
C LYS A 411 0.20 -14.26 8.44
N LYS A 412 -1.10 -14.51 8.57
CA LYS A 412 -2.11 -14.20 7.55
C LYS A 412 -2.56 -12.75 7.64
N GLU A 413 -3.00 -12.22 6.50
CA GLU A 413 -3.70 -10.95 6.37
C GLU A 413 -2.97 -9.80 7.11
N ALA A 414 -3.70 -8.95 7.83
CA ALA A 414 -3.14 -7.77 8.50
C ALA A 414 -2.07 -8.11 9.57
N LEU A 415 -2.11 -9.33 10.15
CA LEU A 415 -1.03 -9.79 11.04
C LEU A 415 0.26 -10.09 10.27
N GLY A 416 0.17 -10.53 9.01
CA GLY A 416 1.31 -10.68 8.11
C GLY A 416 1.94 -9.33 7.74
N ILE A 417 1.11 -8.28 7.60
CA ILE A 417 1.59 -6.90 7.42
C ILE A 417 2.41 -6.46 8.64
N LEU A 418 1.89 -6.67 9.86
CA LEU A 418 2.60 -6.33 11.09
C LEU A 418 3.92 -7.10 11.24
N GLU A 419 3.94 -8.40 10.94
CA GLU A 419 5.15 -9.20 10.93
C GLU A 419 6.20 -8.62 9.97
N GLY A 420 5.79 -8.22 8.76
CA GLY A 420 6.72 -7.64 7.81
C GLY A 420 7.21 -6.25 8.16
N LEU A 421 6.34 -5.41 8.75
CA LEU A 421 6.75 -4.10 9.26
C LEU A 421 7.80 -4.23 10.36
N GLU A 422 7.60 -5.15 11.30
CA GLU A 422 8.58 -5.48 12.33
C GLU A 422 9.88 -6.02 11.71
N HIS A 423 9.77 -6.95 10.75
CA HIS A 423 10.92 -7.51 10.02
C HIS A 423 11.76 -6.41 9.38
N PHE A 424 11.13 -5.42 8.75
CA PHE A 424 11.84 -4.31 8.13
C PHE A 424 12.36 -3.29 9.15
N GLY A 425 11.82 -3.24 10.36
CA GLY A 425 12.24 -2.31 11.42
C GLY A 425 11.34 -1.09 11.57
N PHE A 426 10.09 -1.18 11.13
CA PHE A 426 9.03 -0.22 11.45
C PHE A 426 8.29 -0.76 12.69
N LYS A 427 8.71 -0.30 13.88
CA LYS A 427 8.22 -0.79 15.17
C LYS A 427 7.22 0.16 15.81
#